data_AF-A0AAD6V168-F1
#
_entry.id   AF-A0AAD6V168-F1
#
_cell.length_a   1.000
_cell.length_b   1.000
_cell.length_c   1.000
_cell.angle_alpha   90.00
_cell.angle_beta   90.00
_cell.angle_gamma   90.00
#
_symmetry.space_group_name_H-M   'P 1'
#
loop_
_entity.id
_entity.type
_entity.pdbx_description
1 polymer ?
#
loop_
_entity_poly.entity_id
_entity_poly.type
_entity_poly.pdbx_seq_one_letter_code
_entity_poly.pdbx_strand_id
1 'polypeptide(L)' 'MARLSYSTTPPLTHAMNMTKRWSSSLGIWGAGAGAAVVLLLSVTPLVRREVLVKVPFLKIYYEDTTPASDKPF' A
#
# COMPACT_ATOMS: atom_id res chain seq x y z
N MET A 1 38.38 -38.69 13.62
CA MET A 1 37.26 -38.51 14.58
C MET A 1 36.46 -37.30 14.16
N ALA A 2 35.16 -37.44 13.88
CA ALA A 2 34.32 -36.31 13.48
C ALA A 2 33.76 -35.61 14.74
N ARG A 3 33.91 -34.28 14.84
CA ARG A 3 33.34 -33.46 15.92
C ARG A 3 32.15 -32.69 15.36
N LEU A 4 30.96 -32.93 15.91
CA LEU A 4 29.77 -32.14 15.62
C LEU A 4 29.77 -30.89 16.50
N SER A 5 29.72 -29.70 15.89
CA SER A 5 29.40 -28.46 16.58
C SER A 5 27.93 -28.12 16.33
N TYR A 6 27.16 -27.96 17.40
CA TYR A 6 25.77 -27.49 17.32
C TYR A 6 25.72 -26.03 17.77
N SER A 7 25.08 -25.18 16.98
CA SER A 7 24.82 -23.78 17.35
C SER A 7 23.32 -23.59 17.48
N THR A 8 22.87 -23.25 18.68
CA THR A 8 21.47 -22.92 18.94
C THR A 8 21.16 -21.56 18.31
N THR A 9 20.24 -21.55 17.35
CA THR A 9 19.79 -20.30 16.74
C THR A 9 18.71 -19.67 17.64
N PRO A 10 18.78 -18.36 17.96
CA PRO A 10 17.77 -17.70 18.78
C PRO A 10 16.40 -17.72 18.07
N PRO A 11 15.28 -17.82 18.82
CA PRO A 11 13.94 -17.84 18.24
C PRO A 11 13.62 -16.56 17.44
N LEU A 12 14.14 -15.41 17.88
CA LEU A 12 14.01 -14.14 17.16
C LEU A 12 14.70 -14.16 15.79
N THR A 13 15.85 -14.81 15.67
CA THR A 13 16.57 -14.92 14.39
C THR A 13 15.77 -15.74 13.37
N HIS A 14 15.06 -16.78 13.83
CA HIS A 14 14.14 -17.53 12.97
C HIS A 14 12.95 -16.67 12.50
N ALA A 15 12.33 -15.91 13.41
CA ALA A 15 11.25 -15.00 13.06
C ALA A 15 11.71 -13.93 12.06
N MET A 16 12.87 -13.31 12.29
CA MET A 16 13.43 -12.30 11.39
C MET A 16 13.74 -12.86 10.00
N ASN A 17 14.32 -14.07 9.92
CA ASN A 17 14.61 -14.71 8.64
C ASN A 17 13.33 -15.06 7.87
N MET A 18 12.27 -15.46 8.56
CA MET A 18 10.96 -15.66 7.95
C MET A 18 10.38 -14.35 7.43
N THR A 19 10.35 -13.29 8.24
CA THR A 19 9.84 -11.98 7.80
C THR A 19 10.60 -11.44 6.59
N LYS A 20 11.94 -11.56 6.57
CA LYS A 20 12.77 -11.16 5.43
C LYS A 20 12.38 -11.90 4.17
N ARG A 21 12.18 -13.22 4.26
CA ARG A 21 11.81 -14.06 3.11
C ARG A 21 10.46 -13.67 2.51
N TRP A 22 9.50 -13.27 3.34
CA TRP A 22 8.14 -12.93 2.91
C TRP A 22 7.90 -11.44 2.66
N SER A 23 8.88 -10.59 2.98
CA SER A 23 8.77 -9.13 2.89
C SER A 23 8.34 -8.64 1.50
N SER A 24 8.95 -9.18 0.42
CA SER A 24 8.59 -8.79 -0.95
C SER A 24 7.16 -9.19 -1.31
N SER A 25 6.74 -10.41 -0.95
CA SER A 25 5.37 -10.89 -1.19
C SER A 25 4.36 -10.01 -0.44
N LEU A 26 4.65 -9.70 0.82
CA LEU A 26 3.80 -8.84 1.64
C LEU A 26 3.73 -7.41 1.08
N GLY A 27 4.82 -6.90 0.52
CA GLY A 27 4.84 -5.63 -0.20
C GLY A 27 3.93 -5.63 -1.43
N ILE A 28 3.99 -6.68 -2.26
CA ILE A 28 3.14 -6.81 -3.46
C ILE A 28 1.66 -6.92 -3.07
N TRP A 29 1.33 -7.78 -2.11
CA TRP A 29 -0.04 -7.93 -1.64
C TRP A 29 -0.56 -6.67 -0.95
N GLY A 30 0.28 -5.97 -0.18
CA GLY A 30 -0.06 -4.69 0.42
C GLY A 30 -0.34 -3.61 -0.62
N ALA A 31 0.48 -3.51 -1.67
CA ALA A 31 0.23 -2.60 -2.78
C ALA A 31 -1.07 -2.93 -3.53
N GLY A 32 -1.32 -4.21 -3.82
CA GLY A 32 -2.55 -4.66 -4.47
C GLY A 32 -3.81 -4.37 -3.64
N ALA A 33 -3.77 -4.69 -2.34
CA ALA A 33 -4.86 -4.39 -1.43
C ALA A 33 -5.11 -2.87 -1.28
N GLY A 34 -4.04 -2.08 -1.17
CA GLY A 34 -4.13 -0.62 -1.14
C GLY A 34 -4.75 -0.04 -2.42
N ALA A 35 -4.34 -0.55 -3.59
CA ALA A 35 -4.94 -0.16 -4.87
C ALA A 35 -6.43 -0.54 -4.95
N ALA A 36 -6.80 -1.73 -4.47
CA ALA A 36 -8.20 -2.15 -4.42
C ALA A 36 -9.05 -1.24 -3.51
N VAL A 37 -8.54 -0.87 -2.33
CA VAL A 37 -9.21 0.07 -1.42
C VAL A 37 -9.41 1.43 -2.09
N VAL A 38 -8.36 1.98 -2.72
CA VAL A 38 -8.45 3.27 -3.43
C VAL A 38 -9.45 3.20 -4.59
N LEU A 39 -9.48 2.09 -5.33
CA LEU A 39 -10.41 1.87 -6.43
C LEU A 39 -11.86 1.82 -5.94
N LEU A 40 -12.14 1.00 -4.91
CA LEU A 40 -13.49 0.86 -4.35
C LEU A 40 -13.97 2.16 -3.71
N LEU A 41 -13.08 2.95 -3.11
CA LEU A 41 -13.40 4.23 -2.48
C LEU A 41 -13.26 5.43 -3.42
N SER A 42 -13.00 5.25 -4.70
CA SER A 42 -12.76 6.35 -5.67
C SER A 42 -13.96 7.31 -5.84
N VAL A 43 -15.16 6.86 -5.50
CA VAL A 43 -16.39 7.65 -5.51
C VAL A 43 -16.50 8.55 -4.27
N THR A 44 -15.78 8.25 -3.20
CA THR A 44 -15.85 9.03 -1.97
C THR A 44 -15.14 10.39 -2.15
N PRO A 45 -15.77 11.52 -1.78
CA PRO A 45 -15.19 12.85 -2.00
C PRO A 45 -13.83 13.02 -1.32
N LEU A 46 -13.64 12.42 -0.14
CA LEU A 46 -12.39 12.50 0.61
C LEU A 46 -11.24 11.80 -0.11
N VAL A 47 -11.44 10.58 -0.62
CA VAL A 47 -10.39 9.85 -1.37
C VAL A 47 -10.10 10.56 -2.69
N ARG A 48 -11.13 11.09 -3.37
CA ARG A 48 -10.93 11.87 -4.60
C ARG A 48 -10.05 13.08 -4.34
N ARG A 49 -10.40 13.92 -3.37
CA ARG A 49 -9.71 15.19 -3.07
C ARG A 49 -8.32 14.98 -2.48
N GLU A 50 -8.19 14.06 -1.54
CA GLU A 50 -6.95 13.94 -0.76
C GLU A 50 -5.94 12.96 -1.35
N VAL A 51 -6.38 12.01 -2.17
CA VAL A 51 -5.52 10.97 -2.77
C VAL A 51 -5.48 11.10 -4.28
N LEU A 52 -6.61 10.89 -4.97
CA LEU A 52 -6.62 10.71 -6.43
C LEU A 52 -6.23 11.98 -7.21
N VAL A 53 -6.67 13.16 -6.78
CA VAL A 53 -6.30 14.45 -7.39
C VAL A 53 -4.80 14.75 -7.23
N LYS A 54 -4.12 14.17 -6.24
CA LYS A 54 -2.68 14.39 -5.99
C LYS A 54 -1.78 13.39 -6.75
N VAL A 55 -2.36 12.36 -7.37
CA VAL A 55 -1.60 11.42 -8.19
C VAL A 55 -1.31 12.04 -9.56
N PRO A 56 -0.03 12.13 -9.99
CA PRO A 56 0.32 12.61 -11.32
C PRO A 56 -0.45 11.82 -12.39
N PHE A 57 -0.84 12.49 -13.48
CA PHE A 57 -1.70 11.97 -14.56
C PHE A 57 -3.17 11.71 -14.20
N LEU A 58 -3.50 11.31 -12.97
CA LEU A 58 -4.90 11.08 -12.56
C LEU A 58 -5.64 12.38 -12.19
N LYS A 59 -4.91 13.44 -11.82
CA LYS A 59 -5.49 14.76 -11.49
C LYS A 59 -6.51 15.24 -12.52
N ILE A 60 -6.15 15.15 -13.80
CA ILE A 60 -6.98 15.66 -14.91
C ILE A 60 -8.34 14.97 -14.97
N TYR A 61 -8.42 13.71 -14.54
CA TYR A 61 -9.67 12.95 -14.55
C TYR A 61 -10.53 13.19 -13.31
N TYR A 62 -9.92 13.43 -12.14
CA TYR A 62 -10.61 13.51 -10.87
C TYR A 62 -10.83 14.94 -10.35
N GLU A 63 -10.19 15.94 -10.95
CA GLU A 63 -10.36 17.35 -10.60
C GLU A 63 -11.73 17.87 -11.05
N ASP A 64 -12.45 18.50 -10.12
CA ASP A 64 -13.71 19.17 -10.42
C ASP A 64 -13.43 20.59 -10.91
N THR A 65 -13.55 20.80 -12.22
CA THR A 65 -13.38 22.10 -12.87
C THR A 65 -14.67 22.90 -12.98
N THR A 66 -15.77 22.43 -12.38
CA THR A 66 -17.06 23.14 -12.40
C THR A 66 -16.92 24.46 -11.63
N PRO A 67 -17.30 25.61 -12.22
CA PRO A 67 -17.27 26.90 -11.53
C PRO A 67 -18.11 26.89 -10.25
N ALA A 68 -17.69 27.64 -9.23
CA ALA A 68 -18.45 27.73 -7.99
C ALA A 68 -19.85 28.35 -8.17
N SER A 69 -20.03 29.21 -9.18
CA SER A 69 -21.34 29.79 -9.53
C SER A 69 -22.37 28.76 -9.97
N ASP A 70 -21.93 27.63 -10.52
CA ASP A 70 -22.80 26.61 -11.12
C ASP A 70 -23.12 25.49 -10.13
N LYS A 71 -22.53 25.54 -8.93
CA LYS A 71 -22.80 24.59 -7.85
C LYS A 71 -24.00 25.11 -7.05
N PRO A 72 -25.07 24.32 -6.92
CA PRO A 72 -26.27 24.75 -6.19
C PRO A 72 -26.06 24.83 -4.66
N PHE A 73 -24.88 24.40 -4.18
CA PHE A 73 -24.44 24.41 -2.78
C PHE A 73 -22.92 24.59 -2.70
#